data_AF-B1YDV8-F1
#
_entry.id   AF-B1YDV8-F1
#
_cell.length_a   1.000
_cell.length_b   1.000
_cell.length_c   1.000
_cell.angle_alpha   90.00
_cell.angle_beta   90.00
_cell.angle_gamma   90.00
#
_symmetry.space_group_name_H-M   'P 1'
#
loop_
_entity.id
_entity.type
_entity.pdbx_description
1 polymer ?
#
loop_
_entity_poly.entity_id
_entity_poly.type
_entity_poly.pdbx_seq_one_letter_code
_entity_poly.pdbx_strand_id
1 'polypeptide(L)'
;MEARGRKGRFRLEPDAPQRYRRIYVDLFSIAAALSSPEEVFRSAAESGLDAVFVLDAWSETHLPLARRYMELCRRYNLDCRLAERGPAELYAVELCEAECGRGCAVVTRDYDAAKAAATCAVLIQRGGRFYRATYI
;
A
#
# COMPACT_ATOMS: atom_id res chain seq x y z
N MET A 1 20.24 2.80 1.83
CA MET A 1 20.05 2.55 3.28
C MET A 1 19.77 1.07 3.48
N GLU A 2 20.15 0.48 4.62
CA GLU A 2 19.71 -0.88 4.97
C GLU A 2 18.75 -0.84 6.15
N ALA A 3 17.69 -1.65 6.09
CA ALA A 3 16.82 -1.94 7.23
C ALA A 3 17.04 -3.39 7.67
N ARG A 4 17.21 -3.59 8.98
CA ARG A 4 17.40 -4.92 9.58
C ARG A 4 16.42 -5.07 10.73
N GLY A 5 15.74 -6.22 10.79
CA GLY A 5 14.80 -6.50 11.86
C GLY A 5 14.37 -7.97 11.88
N ARG A 6 13.33 -8.27 12.67
CA ARG A 6 12.75 -9.63 12.73
C ARG A 6 12.27 -10.12 11.36
N LYS A 7 11.88 -9.20 10.47
CA LYS A 7 11.45 -9.51 9.11
C LYS A 7 12.63 -9.72 8.14
N GLY A 8 13.88 -9.69 8.58
CA GLY A 8 15.05 -9.91 7.71
C GLY A 8 15.78 -8.62 7.35
N ARG A 9 16.53 -8.63 6.25
CA ARG A 9 17.35 -7.52 5.79
C ARG A 9 16.83 -6.99 4.46
N PHE A 10 16.81 -5.67 4.34
CA PHE A 10 16.28 -5.00 3.16
C PHE A 10 17.19 -3.86 2.75
N ARG A 11 17.46 -3.77 1.45
CA ARG A 11 18.02 -2.57 0.84
C ARG A 11 16.89 -1.60 0.56
N LEU A 12 17.10 -0.34 0.95
CA LEU A 12 16.18 0.77 0.76
C LEU A 12 16.83 1.86 -0.09
N GLU A 13 16.21 2.14 -1.22
CA GLU A 13 16.64 3.15 -2.19
C GLU A 13 15.54 4.22 -2.31
N PRO A 14 15.87 5.53 -2.24
CA PRO A 14 14.88 6.59 -2.43
C PRO A 14 14.13 6.42 -3.75
N ASP A 15 12.80 6.48 -3.69
CA ASP A 15 11.94 6.34 -4.86
C ASP A 15 10.63 7.10 -4.68
N ALA A 16 9.75 7.07 -5.69
CA ALA A 16 8.55 7.89 -5.70
C ALA A 16 7.36 7.16 -6.38
N PRO A 17 6.14 7.18 -5.80
CA PRO A 17 4.95 6.57 -6.39
C PRO A 17 4.64 7.04 -7.82
N GLN A 18 4.98 8.30 -8.14
CA GLN A 18 4.75 8.93 -9.45
C GLN A 18 5.52 8.26 -10.60
N ARG A 19 6.52 7.43 -10.30
CA ARG A 19 7.32 6.71 -11.32
C ARG A 19 6.63 5.44 -11.82
N TYR A 20 5.53 5.06 -11.19
CA TYR A 20 4.81 3.82 -11.46
C TYR A 20 3.51 4.11 -12.17
N ARG A 21 3.13 3.21 -13.09
CA ARG A 21 1.92 3.37 -13.91
C ARG A 21 0.64 3.26 -13.08
N ARG A 22 0.67 2.37 -12.09
CA ARG A 22 -0.36 2.17 -11.09
C ARG A 22 0.28 1.77 -9.77
N ILE A 23 -0.35 2.18 -8.67
CA ILE A 23 0.07 1.80 -7.32
C ILE A 23 -1.05 1.07 -6.58
N TYR A 24 -0.67 0.06 -5.80
CA TYR A 24 -1.55 -0.70 -4.92
C TYR A 24 -1.19 -0.34 -3.49
N VAL A 25 -2.08 0.31 -2.77
CA VAL A 25 -1.76 0.93 -1.48
C VAL A 25 -2.42 0.12 -0.38
N ASP A 26 -1.63 -0.49 0.49
CA ASP A 26 -2.11 -0.97 1.78
C ASP A 26 -2.52 0.25 2.60
N LEU A 27 -3.83 0.51 2.62
CA LEU A 27 -4.35 1.79 3.09
C LEU A 27 -4.31 1.90 4.62
N PHE A 28 -4.53 0.80 5.34
CA PHE A 28 -4.59 0.82 6.79
C PHE A 28 -3.23 1.20 7.38
N SER A 29 -2.13 0.62 6.87
CA SER A 29 -0.80 0.96 7.38
C SER A 29 -0.44 2.42 7.10
N ILE A 30 -0.77 2.92 5.91
CA ILE A 30 -0.52 4.32 5.50
C ILE A 30 -1.37 5.30 6.30
N ALA A 31 -2.68 5.05 6.42
CA ALA A 31 -3.60 5.92 7.14
C ALA A 31 -3.24 6.00 8.63
N ALA A 32 -2.81 4.90 9.24
CA ALA A 32 -2.33 4.88 10.63
C ALA A 32 -1.04 5.69 10.86
N ALA A 33 -0.33 6.08 9.79
CA ALA A 33 0.85 6.95 9.87
C ALA A 33 0.51 8.44 9.89
N LEU A 34 -0.74 8.80 9.56
CA LEU A 34 -1.17 10.18 9.39
C LEU A 34 -1.81 10.71 10.67
N SER A 35 -1.64 12.00 10.92
CA SER A 35 -2.38 12.72 11.98
C SER A 35 -3.88 12.79 11.68
N SER A 36 -4.24 12.80 10.39
CA SER A 36 -5.60 12.74 9.89
C SER A 36 -5.73 11.59 8.89
N PRO A 37 -6.10 10.38 9.33
CA PRO A 37 -6.16 9.19 8.48
C PRO A 37 -7.06 9.36 7.24
N GLU A 38 -8.17 10.09 7.37
CA GLU A 38 -9.12 10.29 6.25
C GLU A 38 -8.63 11.31 5.20
N GLU A 39 -7.56 12.06 5.48
CA GLU A 39 -7.02 13.02 4.51
C GLU A 39 -6.46 12.33 3.26
N VAL A 40 -5.98 11.10 3.41
CA VAL A 40 -5.42 10.29 2.29
C VAL A 40 -6.39 10.15 1.13
N PHE A 41 -7.71 10.05 1.37
CA PHE A 41 -8.70 9.86 0.33
C PHE A 41 -8.86 11.11 -0.54
N ARG A 42 -8.99 12.28 0.11
CA ARG A 42 -9.06 13.56 -0.61
C ARG A 42 -7.77 13.81 -1.39
N SER A 43 -6.62 13.63 -0.74
CA SER A 43 -5.32 13.83 -1.39
C SER A 43 -5.10 12.88 -2.57
N ALA A 44 -5.58 11.64 -2.48
CA ALA A 44 -5.50 10.69 -3.58
C ALA A 44 -6.34 11.11 -4.78
N ALA A 45 -7.58 11.54 -4.54
CA ALA A 45 -8.47 12.05 -5.60
C ALA A 45 -7.88 13.28 -6.33
N GLU A 46 -7.10 14.10 -5.63
CA GLU A 46 -6.44 15.28 -6.19
C GLU A 46 -5.06 14.99 -6.81
N SER A 47 -4.46 13.84 -6.50
CA SER A 47 -3.06 13.55 -6.86
C SER A 47 -2.83 13.21 -8.33
N GLY A 48 -3.88 12.80 -9.05
CA GLY A 48 -3.78 12.26 -10.42
C GLY A 48 -3.07 10.91 -10.52
N LEU A 49 -2.77 10.24 -9.39
CA LEU A 49 -2.19 8.90 -9.38
C LEU A 49 -3.27 7.85 -9.67
N ASP A 50 -2.95 6.88 -10.53
CA ASP A 50 -3.74 5.66 -10.66
C ASP A 50 -3.44 4.75 -9.45
N ALA A 51 -4.32 4.80 -8.46
CA ALA A 51 -4.16 4.12 -7.17
C ALA A 51 -5.34 3.20 -6.88
N VAL A 52 -5.02 1.96 -6.48
CA VAL A 52 -5.97 0.99 -5.92
C VAL A 52 -5.70 0.90 -4.42
N PHE A 53 -6.68 1.26 -3.60
CA PHE A 53 -6.57 1.13 -2.15
C PHE A 53 -7.02 -0.25 -1.68
N VAL A 54 -6.14 -0.94 -0.97
CA VAL A 54 -6.39 -2.24 -0.39
C VAL A 54 -6.67 -2.07 1.10
N LEU A 55 -7.83 -2.54 1.53
CA LEU A 55 -8.37 -2.37 2.87
C LEU A 55 -8.36 -3.70 3.61
N ASP A 56 -7.84 -3.73 4.83
CA ASP A 56 -7.94 -4.92 5.67
C ASP A 56 -9.41 -5.21 6.02
N ALA A 57 -9.88 -6.39 5.63
CA ALA A 57 -11.23 -6.86 5.90
C ALA A 57 -11.27 -8.31 6.43
N TRP A 58 -10.11 -8.90 6.72
CA TRP A 58 -9.99 -10.30 7.14
C TRP A 58 -10.24 -10.52 8.64
N SER A 59 -10.21 -9.46 9.46
CA SER A 59 -10.49 -9.51 10.91
C SER A 59 -11.75 -8.70 11.26
N GLU A 60 -12.60 -9.25 12.13
CA GLU A 60 -13.81 -8.56 12.63
C GLU A 60 -13.51 -7.20 13.25
N THR A 61 -12.34 -7.05 13.88
CA THR A 61 -11.87 -5.80 14.48
C THR A 61 -11.69 -4.68 13.46
N HIS A 62 -11.39 -5.01 12.20
CA HIS A 62 -11.14 -4.04 11.15
C HIS A 62 -12.39 -3.68 10.35
N LEU A 63 -13.46 -4.50 10.42
CA LEU A 63 -14.66 -4.34 9.60
C LEU A 63 -15.34 -2.96 9.75
N PRO A 64 -15.51 -2.38 10.95
CA PRO A 64 -16.11 -1.05 11.07
C PRO A 64 -15.31 0.02 10.35
N LEU A 65 -13.98 -0.01 10.49
CA LEU A 65 -13.09 0.95 9.83
C LEU A 65 -13.03 0.72 8.32
N ALA A 66 -13.00 -0.54 7.87
CA ALA A 66 -13.02 -0.90 6.46
C ALA A 66 -14.30 -0.38 5.78
N ARG A 67 -15.47 -0.50 6.44
CA ARG A 67 -16.74 0.08 5.96
C ARG A 67 -16.64 1.60 5.82
N ARG A 68 -16.13 2.28 6.85
CA ARG A 68 -15.92 3.74 6.81
C ARG A 68 -15.02 4.15 5.65
N TYR A 69 -13.93 3.42 5.42
CA TYR A 69 -13.01 3.71 4.33
C TYR A 69 -13.61 3.41 2.96
N MET A 70 -14.41 2.35 2.81
CA MET A 70 -15.18 2.09 1.59
C MET A 70 -16.17 3.22 1.26
N GLU A 71 -16.82 3.81 2.26
CA GLU A 71 -17.68 4.98 2.06
C GLU A 71 -16.89 6.18 1.54
N LEU A 72 -15.71 6.44 2.08
CA LEU A 72 -14.82 7.51 1.62
C LEU A 72 -14.32 7.24 0.20
N CYS A 73 -13.95 6.01 -0.12
CA CYS A 73 -13.60 5.62 -1.48
C CYS A 73 -14.71 5.95 -2.47
N ARG A 74 -15.96 5.57 -2.15
CA ARG A 74 -17.12 5.88 -2.97
C ARG A 74 -17.35 7.38 -3.10
N ARG A 75 -17.24 8.13 -2.00
CA ARG A 75 -17.40 9.59 -1.98
C ARG A 75 -16.39 10.29 -2.90
N TYR A 76 -15.14 9.84 -2.92
CA TYR A 76 -14.05 10.43 -3.69
C TYR A 76 -13.79 9.73 -5.03
N ASN A 77 -14.64 8.77 -5.42
CA ASN A 77 -14.51 7.98 -6.65
C ASN A 77 -13.15 7.29 -6.80
N LEU A 78 -12.67 6.65 -5.73
CA LEU A 78 -11.40 5.92 -5.67
C LEU A 78 -11.64 4.41 -5.85
N ASP A 79 -10.71 3.71 -6.53
CA ASP A 79 -10.73 2.24 -6.60
C ASP A 79 -10.27 1.66 -5.26
N CYS A 80 -11.14 0.86 -4.63
CA CYS A 80 -10.86 0.23 -3.36
C CYS A 80 -11.26 -1.25 -3.37
N ARG A 81 -10.39 -2.10 -2.83
CA ARG A 81 -10.54 -3.55 -2.75
C ARG A 81 -10.44 -4.02 -1.30
N LEU A 82 -11.22 -5.01 -0.93
CA LEU A 82 -11.22 -5.60 0.41
C LEU A 82 -10.31 -6.84 0.43
N ALA A 83 -9.35 -6.85 1.34
CA ALA A 83 -8.53 -8.01 1.65
C ALA A 83 -9.25 -8.88 2.69
N GLU A 84 -10.06 -9.84 2.22
CA GLU A 84 -10.92 -10.67 3.09
C GLU A 84 -10.24 -11.95 3.59
N ARG A 85 -9.17 -12.40 2.93
CA ARG A 85 -8.53 -13.70 3.17
C ARG A 85 -7.15 -13.61 3.83
N GLY A 86 -6.67 -12.40 4.08
CA GLY A 86 -5.33 -12.16 4.59
C GLY A 86 -5.04 -10.67 4.69
N PRO A 87 -3.83 -10.32 5.14
CA PRO A 87 -3.46 -8.94 5.40
C PRO A 87 -3.33 -8.14 4.10
N ALA A 88 -3.68 -6.86 4.15
CA ALA A 88 -3.81 -5.98 2.99
C ALA A 88 -2.51 -5.85 2.18
N GLU A 89 -1.34 -5.85 2.80
CA GLU A 89 -0.05 -5.73 2.12
C GLU A 89 0.26 -6.93 1.21
N LEU A 90 -0.16 -8.14 1.61
CA LEU A 90 0.05 -9.35 0.80
C LEU A 90 -0.95 -9.42 -0.34
N TYR A 91 -2.20 -9.04 -0.08
CA TYR A 91 -3.20 -8.96 -1.14
C TYR A 91 -2.90 -7.84 -2.15
N ALA A 92 -2.31 -6.73 -1.71
CA ALA A 92 -1.83 -5.68 -2.60
C ALA A 92 -0.71 -6.18 -3.53
N VAL A 93 0.20 -7.02 -3.02
CA VAL A 93 1.20 -7.70 -3.87
C VAL A 93 0.51 -8.62 -4.87
N GLU A 94 -0.42 -9.47 -4.43
CA GLU A 94 -1.15 -10.39 -5.31
C GLU A 94 -1.83 -9.64 -6.47
N LEU A 95 -2.58 -8.58 -6.17
CA LEU A 95 -3.23 -7.74 -7.18
C LEU A 95 -2.21 -7.10 -8.11
N CYS A 96 -1.12 -6.54 -7.56
CA CYS A 96 -0.10 -5.89 -8.35
C CYS A 96 0.54 -6.86 -9.35
N GLU A 97 0.95 -8.04 -8.90
CA GLU A 97 1.57 -9.06 -9.74
C GLU A 97 0.60 -9.58 -10.82
N ALA A 98 -0.67 -9.79 -10.47
CA ALA A 98 -1.67 -10.33 -11.38
C ALA A 98 -2.12 -9.32 -12.45
N GLU A 99 -2.28 -8.04 -12.09
CA GLU A 99 -2.87 -7.04 -12.98
C GLU A 99 -1.81 -6.24 -13.76
N CYS A 100 -0.57 -6.14 -13.28
CA CYS A 100 0.43 -5.27 -13.88
C CYS A 100 1.88 -5.81 -13.87
N GLY A 101 2.35 -6.29 -12.72
CA GLY A 101 3.74 -6.70 -12.53
C GLY A 101 4.73 -5.54 -12.72
N ARG A 102 5.67 -5.70 -13.67
CA ARG A 102 6.76 -4.74 -13.89
C ARG A 102 6.24 -3.34 -14.28
N GLY A 103 6.68 -2.33 -13.51
CA GLY A 103 6.32 -0.93 -13.73
C GLY A 103 5.09 -0.46 -12.93
N CYS A 104 4.55 -1.33 -12.06
CA CYS A 104 3.66 -0.97 -10.97
C CYS A 104 4.34 -1.16 -9.62
N ALA A 105 3.71 -0.63 -8.57
CA ALA A 105 4.25 -0.74 -7.22
C ALA A 105 3.19 -1.00 -6.17
N VAL A 106 3.59 -1.68 -5.10
CA VAL A 106 2.86 -1.70 -3.82
C VAL A 106 3.39 -0.58 -2.94
N VAL A 107 2.51 0.19 -2.30
CA VAL A 107 2.85 1.19 -1.28
C VAL A 107 2.34 0.68 0.06
N THR A 108 3.24 0.53 1.02
CA THR A 108 2.92 0.02 2.36
C THR A 108 3.94 0.55 3.37
N ARG A 109 3.73 0.26 4.65
CA ARG A 109 4.75 0.40 5.70
C ARG A 109 5.28 -0.96 6.17
N ASP A 110 4.71 -2.06 5.67
CA ASP A 110 5.08 -3.41 6.02
C ASP A 110 6.09 -4.01 5.03
N TYR A 111 7.17 -4.58 5.56
CA TYR A 111 8.24 -5.18 4.78
C TYR A 111 7.92 -6.59 4.25
N ASP A 112 6.86 -7.25 4.74
CA ASP A 112 6.50 -8.59 4.26
C ASP A 112 6.02 -8.53 2.79
N ALA A 113 5.46 -7.41 2.34
CA ALA A 113 5.20 -7.18 0.92
C ALA A 113 6.47 -7.29 0.06
N ALA A 114 7.61 -6.76 0.54
CA ALA A 114 8.88 -6.78 -0.20
C ALA A 114 9.50 -8.19 -0.28
N LYS A 115 9.08 -9.12 0.56
CA LYS A 115 9.45 -10.54 0.43
C LYS A 115 8.55 -11.30 -0.52
N ALA A 116 7.27 -10.94 -0.54
CA ALA A 116 6.26 -11.63 -1.34
C ALA A 116 6.31 -11.20 -2.81
N ALA A 117 6.69 -9.95 -3.10
CA ALA A 117 6.74 -9.42 -4.44
C ALA A 117 7.86 -10.07 -5.27
N ALA A 118 7.53 -10.42 -6.51
CA ALA A 118 8.45 -11.03 -7.47
C ALA A 118 8.85 -10.02 -8.55
N THR A 119 7.90 -9.28 -9.12
CA THR A 119 8.13 -8.33 -10.22
C THR A 119 7.63 -6.93 -9.94
N CYS A 120 6.64 -6.78 -9.06
CA CYS A 120 6.19 -5.48 -8.59
C CYS A 120 7.24 -4.83 -7.68
N ALA A 121 7.41 -3.52 -7.82
CA ALA A 121 8.21 -2.78 -6.85
C ALA A 121 7.44 -2.65 -5.53
N VAL A 122 8.16 -2.59 -4.41
CA VAL A 122 7.55 -2.31 -3.11
C VAL A 122 8.13 -1.03 -2.54
N LEU A 123 7.28 -0.03 -2.34
CA LEU A 123 7.61 1.27 -1.77
C LEU A 123 7.21 1.30 -0.31
N ILE A 124 8.23 1.35 0.56
CA ILE A 124 8.05 1.55 1.99
C ILE A 124 7.93 3.04 2.29
N GLN A 125 6.77 3.45 2.80
CA GLN A 125 6.58 4.80 3.32
C GLN A 125 7.24 4.92 4.71
N ARG A 126 8.20 5.82 4.85
CA ARG A 126 8.91 6.07 6.11
C ARG A 126 9.33 7.53 6.23
N GLY A 127 8.92 8.17 7.34
CA GLY A 127 9.31 9.55 7.64
C GLY A 127 8.90 10.55 6.56
N GLY A 128 7.70 10.38 6.00
CA GLY A 128 7.18 11.23 4.91
C GLY A 128 7.83 11.02 3.54
N ARG A 129 8.67 10.00 3.38
CA ARG A 129 9.35 9.65 2.11
C ARG A 129 9.04 8.22 1.71
N PHE A 130 9.27 7.90 0.45
CA PHE A 130 9.13 6.56 -0.10
C PHE A 130 10.49 5.98 -0.44
N TYR A 131 10.66 4.69 -0.14
CA TYR A 131 11.87 3.94 -0.45
C TYR A 131 11.48 2.64 -1.12
N ARG A 132 12.06 2.38 -2.28
CA ARG A 132 11.98 1.05 -2.89
C ARG A 132 12.75 0.07 -2.03
N ALA A 133 12.05 -0.98 -1.60
CA ALA A 133 12.61 -2.07 -0.81
C ALA A 133 12.96 -3.27 -1.68
N THR A 134 14.12 -3.86 -1.41
CA THR A 134 14.55 -5.13 -1.97
C THR A 134 15.03 -6.02 -0.84
N TYR A 135 14.47 -7.22 -0.73
CA TYR A 135 14.90 -8.23 0.24
C TYR A 135 16.31 -8.75 -0.12
N ILE A 136 17.20 -8.86 0.87
CA ILE A 136 18.61 -9.26 0.70
C ILE A 136 19.07 -10.27 1.76
#